data_AF-A0A6G1M849-F1
#
_entry.id   AF-A0A6G1M849-F1
#
_cell.length_a   1.000
_cell.length_b   1.000
_cell.length_c   1.000
_cell.angle_alpha   90.00
_cell.angle_beta   90.00
_cell.angle_gamma   90.00
#
_symmetry.space_group_name_H-M   'P 1'
#
loop_
_entity.id
_entity.type
_entity.pdbx_description
1 polymer ?
#
loop_
_entity_poly.entity_id
_entity_poly.type
_entity_poly.pdbx_seq_one_letter_code
_entity_poly.pdbx_strand_id
1 'polypeptide(L)'
;MATFYIENKHVGDKTNSEDWRIRGYNPLTPPDLLQHEVPQTPASKTTVIQGREEAVQILHGRDPQRRLLVVVGPCSIHDPEAALAYCDRLLKEKEKHKNELLIVMRAYLEKPRTTVGWKGLINDPDIDGSFQINKGLRISRDLFVRLTEKGMPIASEMLDTISPQFLADLLSVGAIGARTTESQLHRELASGLSFPVGFKNGTDGSLDIAIDAIGAARGEHHFLSVTKPGVVAIVGTTGNEDCFVILRGGKTGTNYDAKSIATVKERLAKTNTQGNLMVDCSHGNSEKNFRNQPKVANAIAEQLAVGETAIMGVMIESNINEGNQKVPAEGRSGLKYGVSITDSCLGWDDTVAVLDVLANSVKERRELLSKQTNGQ
;
A
#
# COMPACT_ATOMS: atom_id res chain seq x y z
N MET A 1 15.66 15.98 -21.69
CA MET A 1 14.70 14.88 -22.00
C MET A 1 15.47 13.58 -21.90
N ALA A 2 14.85 12.50 -21.41
CA ALA A 2 15.50 11.19 -21.37
C ALA A 2 15.95 10.78 -22.79
N THR A 3 17.20 10.35 -22.92
CA THR A 3 17.76 9.75 -24.13
C THR A 3 17.37 8.28 -24.21
N PHE A 4 17.27 7.74 -25.42
CA PHE A 4 16.95 6.32 -25.66
C PHE A 4 18.17 5.60 -26.23
N TYR A 5 18.48 4.42 -25.71
CA TYR A 5 19.59 3.60 -26.19
C TYR A 5 19.31 3.04 -27.59
N ILE A 6 18.09 2.55 -27.82
CA ILE A 6 17.60 2.12 -29.14
C ILE A 6 16.64 3.21 -29.63
N GLU A 7 17.08 4.06 -30.55
CA GLU A 7 16.26 5.16 -31.06
C GLU A 7 15.38 4.73 -32.24
N ASN A 8 14.13 5.19 -32.28
CA ASN A 8 13.25 5.02 -33.44
C ASN A 8 13.49 6.14 -34.46
N LYS A 9 14.16 5.81 -35.56
CA LYS A 9 14.46 6.75 -36.65
C LYS A 9 13.21 7.18 -37.46
N HIS A 10 12.09 6.49 -37.31
CA HIS A 10 10.83 6.71 -38.03
C HIS A 10 9.73 7.30 -37.15
N VAL A 11 10.08 7.90 -36.01
CA VAL A 11 9.11 8.57 -35.15
C VAL A 11 8.36 9.68 -35.92
N GLY A 12 7.03 9.64 -35.87
CA GLY A 12 6.14 10.55 -36.61
C GLY A 12 5.74 10.07 -38.01
N ASP A 13 6.36 9.01 -38.54
CA ASP A 13 6.01 8.45 -39.86
C ASP A 13 4.73 7.61 -39.79
N LYS A 14 3.60 8.25 -40.13
CA LYS A 14 2.27 7.63 -40.14
C LYS A 14 2.06 6.62 -41.28
N THR A 15 3.03 6.43 -42.17
CA THR A 15 2.96 5.38 -43.19
C THR A 15 3.30 4.00 -42.62
N ASN A 16 4.00 3.95 -41.48
CA ASN A 16 4.22 2.72 -40.72
C ASN A 16 2.99 2.35 -39.89
N SER A 17 2.66 1.06 -39.85
CA SER A 17 1.51 0.53 -39.12
C SER A 17 1.70 0.49 -37.60
N GLU A 18 2.95 0.54 -37.11
CA GLU A 18 3.30 0.48 -35.69
C GLU A 18 4.42 1.47 -35.33
N ASP A 19 4.59 1.71 -34.03
CA ASP A 19 5.71 2.44 -33.41
C ASP A 19 5.99 3.90 -33.80
N TRP A 20 5.25 4.53 -34.71
CA TRP A 20 5.47 5.94 -35.08
C TRP A 20 5.24 6.94 -33.91
N ARG A 21 4.66 6.50 -32.78
CA ARG A 21 4.56 7.28 -31.53
C ARG A 21 5.62 6.90 -30.48
N ILE A 22 6.46 5.89 -30.74
CA ILE A 22 7.48 5.40 -29.82
C ILE A 22 8.81 6.08 -30.16
N ARG A 23 9.42 6.74 -29.19
CA ARG A 23 10.71 7.44 -29.37
C ARG A 23 11.90 6.47 -29.43
N GLY A 24 11.79 5.34 -28.76
CA GLY A 24 12.85 4.36 -28.62
C GLY A 24 12.68 3.52 -27.36
N TYR A 25 13.70 2.71 -27.07
CA TYR A 25 13.73 1.77 -25.96
C TYR A 25 15.03 1.91 -25.17
N ASN A 26 14.95 1.77 -23.86
CA ASN A 26 16.10 1.62 -22.97
C ASN A 26 16.10 0.21 -22.39
N PRO A 27 17.25 -0.47 -22.30
CA PRO A 27 17.33 -1.77 -21.66
C PRO A 27 16.96 -1.67 -20.18
N LEU A 28 16.16 -2.62 -19.69
CA LEU A 28 15.77 -2.74 -18.29
C LEU A 28 16.50 -3.92 -17.67
N THR A 29 17.06 -3.72 -16.47
CA THR A 29 17.65 -4.80 -15.66
C THR A 29 16.56 -5.84 -15.40
N PRO A 30 16.77 -7.14 -15.66
CA PRO A 30 15.77 -8.16 -15.36
C PRO A 30 15.64 -8.35 -13.83
N PRO A 31 14.47 -8.80 -13.34
CA PRO A 31 14.25 -9.00 -11.91
C PRO A 31 15.28 -9.91 -11.23
N ASP A 32 15.67 -11.02 -11.85
CA ASP A 32 16.66 -11.95 -11.30
C ASP A 32 18.03 -11.31 -11.04
N LEU A 33 18.53 -10.50 -11.98
CA LEU A 33 19.78 -9.78 -11.83
C LEU A 33 19.70 -8.78 -10.68
N LEU A 34 18.61 -8.01 -10.58
CA LEU A 34 18.44 -7.08 -9.47
C LEU A 34 18.32 -7.80 -8.12
N GLN A 35 17.60 -8.93 -8.07
CA GLN A 35 17.47 -9.75 -6.86
C GLN A 35 18.80 -10.42 -6.47
N HIS A 36 19.67 -10.70 -7.43
CA HIS A 36 21.03 -11.18 -7.19
C HIS A 36 21.95 -10.08 -6.65
N GLU A 37 21.91 -8.89 -7.25
CA GLU A 37 22.71 -7.72 -6.81
C GLU A 37 22.31 -7.23 -5.41
N VAL A 38 21.00 -7.24 -5.11
CA VAL A 38 20.44 -6.81 -3.83
C VAL A 38 19.63 -7.97 -3.24
N PRO A 39 20.29 -8.95 -2.60
CA PRO A 39 19.62 -10.14 -2.08
C PRO A 39 18.77 -9.82 -0.86
N GLN A 40 17.65 -10.54 -0.73
CA GLN A 40 16.87 -10.53 0.50
C GLN A 40 17.68 -11.24 1.61
N THR A 41 17.94 -10.55 2.72
CA THR A 41 18.67 -11.15 3.83
C THR A 41 17.78 -12.12 4.63
N PRO A 42 18.35 -13.08 5.39
CA PRO A 42 17.54 -14.00 6.20
C PRO A 42 16.61 -13.29 7.18
N ALA A 43 17.09 -12.22 7.83
CA ALA A 43 16.28 -11.40 8.73
C ALA A 43 15.13 -10.70 8.01
N SER A 44 15.40 -10.12 6.84
CA SER A 44 14.35 -9.55 5.97
C SER A 44 13.28 -10.58 5.62
N LYS A 45 13.69 -11.79 5.20
CA LYS A 45 12.76 -12.88 4.86
C LYS A 45 11.88 -13.28 6.04
N THR A 46 12.45 -13.42 7.23
CA THR A 46 11.69 -13.71 8.46
C THR A 46 10.65 -12.63 8.75
N THR A 47 11.04 -11.35 8.72
CA THR A 47 10.13 -10.22 8.91
C THR A 47 8.97 -10.25 7.92
N VAL A 48 9.26 -10.51 6.64
CA VAL A 48 8.25 -10.51 5.58
C VAL A 48 7.25 -11.63 5.78
N ILE A 49 7.72 -12.87 5.98
CA ILE A 49 6.87 -14.05 6.16
C ILE A 49 6.01 -13.90 7.42
N GLN A 50 6.61 -13.51 8.54
CA GLN A 50 5.88 -13.27 9.78
C GLN A 50 4.82 -12.16 9.60
N GLY A 51 5.16 -11.07 8.94
CA GLY A 51 4.21 -9.99 8.65
C GLY A 51 3.02 -10.45 7.80
N ARG A 52 3.24 -11.35 6.84
CA ARG A 52 2.17 -11.96 6.03
C ARG A 52 1.28 -12.84 6.89
N GLU A 53 1.87 -13.76 7.64
CA GLU A 53 1.14 -14.70 8.50
C GLU A 53 0.28 -13.94 9.52
N GLU A 54 0.84 -12.95 10.21
CA GLU A 54 0.10 -12.15 11.19
C GLU A 54 -1.03 -11.34 10.53
N ALA A 55 -0.80 -10.75 9.35
CA ALA A 55 -1.84 -10.04 8.61
C ALA A 55 -2.98 -10.97 8.17
N VAL A 56 -2.67 -12.19 7.72
CA VAL A 56 -3.64 -13.23 7.39
C VAL A 56 -4.44 -13.64 8.64
N GLN A 57 -3.79 -13.84 9.79
CA GLN A 57 -4.50 -14.17 11.03
C GLN A 57 -5.51 -13.07 11.41
N ILE A 58 -5.13 -11.79 11.31
CA ILE A 58 -6.05 -10.67 11.57
C ILE A 58 -7.17 -10.65 10.53
N LEU A 59 -6.83 -10.76 9.24
CA LEU A 59 -7.80 -10.76 8.14
C LEU A 59 -8.87 -11.84 8.31
N HIS A 60 -8.52 -13.00 8.83
CA HIS A 60 -9.48 -14.08 9.03
C HIS A 60 -10.13 -14.09 10.42
N GLY A 61 -9.84 -13.11 11.28
CA GLY A 61 -10.35 -13.05 12.65
C GLY A 61 -9.81 -14.18 13.54
N ARG A 62 -8.65 -14.75 13.19
CA ARG A 62 -7.98 -15.86 13.88
C ARG A 62 -6.81 -15.39 14.76
N ASP A 63 -6.42 -14.11 14.68
CA ASP A 63 -5.41 -13.54 15.57
C ASP A 63 -5.86 -13.67 17.04
N PRO A 64 -5.10 -14.39 17.89
CA PRO A 64 -5.52 -14.69 19.26
C PRO A 64 -5.65 -13.43 20.12
N GLN A 65 -4.93 -12.38 19.76
CA GLN A 65 -4.98 -11.08 20.44
C GLN A 65 -6.05 -10.16 19.82
N ARG A 66 -6.72 -10.56 18.73
CA ARG A 66 -7.69 -9.72 18.00
C ARG A 66 -7.12 -8.33 17.70
N ARG A 67 -5.84 -8.28 17.29
CA ARG A 67 -5.12 -7.05 16.98
C ARG A 67 -5.75 -6.31 15.80
N LEU A 68 -5.41 -5.03 15.69
CA LEU A 68 -5.76 -4.19 14.53
C LEU A 68 -4.55 -4.09 13.60
N LEU A 69 -4.72 -4.36 12.31
CA LEU A 69 -3.69 -4.10 11.30
C LEU A 69 -3.59 -2.60 11.03
N VAL A 70 -2.41 -2.01 11.18
CA VAL A 70 -2.17 -0.58 10.96
C VAL A 70 -1.13 -0.38 9.87
N VAL A 71 -1.57 0.02 8.68
CA VAL A 71 -0.68 0.42 7.58
C VAL A 71 -0.39 1.92 7.70
N VAL A 72 0.79 2.28 8.18
CA VAL A 72 1.11 3.67 8.54
C VAL A 72 2.47 4.10 8.01
N GLY A 73 2.55 5.29 7.44
CA GLY A 73 3.81 5.85 6.91
C GLY A 73 3.60 6.87 5.80
N PRO A 74 4.69 7.28 5.13
CA PRO A 74 4.64 8.38 4.16
C PRO A 74 3.66 8.13 3.01
N CYS A 75 3.02 9.20 2.51
CA CYS A 75 2.17 9.11 1.32
C CYS A 75 2.94 8.47 0.14
N SER A 76 4.17 8.92 -0.09
CA SER A 76 5.16 8.27 -0.96
C SER A 76 6.58 8.57 -0.47
N ILE A 77 7.49 7.63 -0.67
CA ILE A 77 8.90 7.75 -0.27
C ILE A 77 9.70 8.34 -1.43
N HIS A 78 10.31 9.50 -1.20
CA HIS A 78 11.23 10.16 -2.14
C HIS A 78 12.67 10.21 -1.60
N ASP A 79 12.84 10.04 -0.28
CA ASP A 79 14.13 10.08 0.40
C ASP A 79 14.34 8.80 1.24
N PRO A 80 15.18 7.84 0.79
CA PRO A 80 15.43 6.59 1.51
C PRO A 80 15.95 6.78 2.94
N GLU A 81 16.79 7.79 3.18
CA GLU A 81 17.38 8.01 4.50
C GLU A 81 16.33 8.56 5.49
N ALA A 82 15.47 9.49 5.07
CA ALA A 82 14.32 9.90 5.86
C ALA A 82 13.34 8.74 6.13
N ALA A 83 13.13 7.84 5.16
CA ALA A 83 12.29 6.67 5.34
C ALA A 83 12.86 5.69 6.38
N LEU A 84 14.17 5.50 6.41
CA LEU A 84 14.83 4.66 7.43
C LEU A 84 14.78 5.30 8.82
N ALA A 85 14.98 6.62 8.91
CA ALA A 85 14.80 7.34 10.17
C ALA A 85 13.36 7.27 10.68
N TYR A 86 12.36 7.32 9.78
CA TYR A 86 10.95 7.09 10.13
C TYR A 86 10.73 5.65 10.62
N CYS A 87 11.32 4.66 9.94
CA CYS A 87 11.27 3.25 10.34
C CYS A 87 11.83 3.03 11.75
N ASP A 88 12.95 3.66 12.09
CA ASP A 88 13.55 3.56 13.43
C ASP A 88 12.65 4.09 14.54
N ARG A 89 11.88 5.15 14.25
CA ARG A 89 10.87 5.65 15.17
C ARG A 89 9.68 4.71 15.25
N LEU A 90 9.19 4.21 14.11
CA LEU A 90 8.04 3.32 14.03
C LEU A 90 8.30 1.95 14.67
N LEU A 91 9.53 1.44 14.64
CA LEU A 91 9.90 0.21 15.34
C LEU A 91 9.68 0.29 16.86
N LYS A 92 9.86 1.47 17.47
CA LYS A 92 9.60 1.69 18.89
C LYS A 92 8.10 1.60 19.19
N GLU A 93 7.27 2.20 18.35
CA GLU A 93 5.80 2.11 18.47
C GLU A 93 5.29 0.71 18.15
N LYS A 94 5.88 0.01 17.17
CA LYS A 94 5.60 -1.41 16.88
C LYS A 94 5.81 -2.27 18.11
N GLU A 95 6.93 -2.11 18.82
CA GLU A 95 7.21 -2.87 20.04
C GLU A 95 6.28 -2.48 21.19
N LYS A 96 6.06 -1.18 21.41
CA LYS A 96 5.16 -0.65 22.46
C LYS A 96 3.73 -1.17 22.31
N HIS A 97 3.22 -1.28 21.08
CA HIS A 97 1.84 -1.65 20.79
C HIS A 97 1.64 -3.07 20.28
N LYS A 98 2.67 -3.94 20.32
CA LYS A 98 2.66 -5.27 19.68
C LYS A 98 1.49 -6.19 20.07
N ASN A 99 0.93 -5.98 21.26
CA ASN A 99 -0.18 -6.77 21.77
C ASN A 99 -1.54 -6.31 21.23
N GLU A 100 -1.64 -5.07 20.75
CA GLU A 100 -2.89 -4.46 20.27
C GLU A 100 -2.87 -4.20 18.76
N LEU A 101 -1.72 -3.84 18.21
CA LEU A 101 -1.55 -3.41 16.84
C LEU A 101 -0.54 -4.29 16.11
N LEU A 102 -0.89 -4.70 14.90
CA LEU A 102 0.09 -5.15 13.91
C LEU A 102 0.47 -3.93 13.05
N ILE A 103 1.58 -3.29 13.40
CA ILE A 103 2.08 -2.13 12.66
C ILE A 103 2.89 -2.60 11.44
N VAL A 104 2.47 -2.14 10.26
CA VAL A 104 3.12 -2.36 8.97
C VAL A 104 3.44 -1.01 8.36
N MET A 105 4.72 -0.78 8.01
CA MET A 105 5.12 0.50 7.44
C MET A 105 4.61 0.65 6.01
N ARG A 106 3.94 1.76 5.73
CA ARG A 106 3.58 2.15 4.36
C ARG A 106 4.84 2.57 3.60
N ALA A 107 5.22 1.81 2.58
CA ALA A 107 6.42 1.99 1.77
C ALA A 107 6.10 2.26 0.29
N TYR A 108 5.19 3.20 0.03
CA TYR A 108 4.72 3.51 -1.33
C TYR A 108 5.78 4.29 -2.10
N LEU A 109 6.05 3.92 -3.34
CA LEU A 109 7.13 4.51 -4.15
C LEU A 109 6.63 5.56 -5.14
N GLU A 110 5.35 5.56 -5.46
CA GLU A 110 4.73 6.47 -6.41
C GLU A 110 3.33 6.86 -5.93
N LYS A 111 2.87 8.03 -6.39
CA LYS A 111 1.48 8.44 -6.29
C LYS A 111 0.84 8.48 -7.69
N PRO A 112 -0.23 7.71 -7.96
CA PRO A 112 -0.95 7.81 -9.23
C PRO A 112 -1.55 9.19 -9.43
N ARG A 113 -1.17 9.90 -10.50
CA ARG A 113 -1.69 11.24 -10.83
C ARG A 113 -2.15 11.34 -12.27
N THR A 114 -3.24 12.08 -12.46
CA THR A 114 -3.78 12.48 -13.78
C THR A 114 -3.20 13.81 -14.27
N THR A 115 -2.35 14.45 -13.47
CA THR A 115 -1.68 15.73 -13.76
C THR A 115 -0.15 15.61 -13.70
N VAL A 116 0.55 16.56 -14.30
CA VAL A 116 2.03 16.61 -14.34
C VAL A 116 2.61 16.81 -12.93
N GLY A 117 3.74 16.14 -12.66
CA GLY A 117 4.59 16.30 -11.47
C GLY A 117 5.53 15.09 -11.28
N TRP A 118 6.20 14.99 -10.13
CA TRP A 118 7.11 13.87 -9.79
C TRP A 118 6.46 12.48 -9.94
N LYS A 119 7.17 11.55 -10.57
CA LYS A 119 6.66 10.23 -11.01
C LYS A 119 6.97 9.07 -10.06
N GLY A 120 7.46 9.37 -8.86
CA GLY A 120 7.81 8.34 -7.88
C GLY A 120 9.29 7.93 -7.96
N LEU A 121 9.74 7.23 -6.92
CA LEU A 121 11.15 6.86 -6.70
C LEU A 121 11.66 5.89 -7.75
N ILE A 122 10.81 4.99 -8.26
CA ILE A 122 11.15 4.08 -9.35
C ILE A 122 11.41 4.88 -10.62
N ASN A 123 10.46 5.72 -11.02
CA ASN A 123 10.56 6.44 -12.29
C ASN A 123 11.63 7.54 -12.24
N ASP A 124 11.65 8.36 -11.19
CA ASP A 124 12.44 9.59 -11.14
C ASP A 124 13.16 9.72 -9.77
N PRO A 125 14.19 8.89 -9.50
CA PRO A 125 14.83 8.83 -8.18
C PRO A 125 15.58 10.10 -7.77
N ASP A 126 16.03 10.90 -8.74
CA ASP A 126 16.77 12.13 -8.50
C ASP A 126 15.87 13.37 -8.39
N ILE A 127 14.56 13.21 -8.66
CA ILE A 127 13.55 14.27 -8.59
C ILE A 127 13.89 15.43 -9.55
N ASP A 128 14.32 15.08 -10.76
CA ASP A 128 14.78 16.01 -11.81
C ASP A 128 14.12 15.75 -13.18
N GLY A 129 13.23 14.77 -13.26
CA GLY A 129 12.57 14.37 -14.51
C GLY A 129 13.49 13.60 -15.47
N SER A 130 14.58 13.00 -14.98
CA SER A 130 15.53 12.22 -15.79
C SER A 130 15.03 10.83 -16.19
N PHE A 131 14.03 10.30 -15.49
CA PHE A 131 13.44 8.96 -15.74
C PHE A 131 14.42 7.78 -15.60
N GLN A 132 15.32 7.81 -14.60
CA GLN A 132 16.32 6.76 -14.39
C GLN A 132 15.74 5.49 -13.73
N ILE A 133 14.88 4.76 -14.45
CA ILE A 133 14.12 3.60 -13.92
C ILE A 133 15.03 2.50 -13.34
N ASN A 134 16.12 2.13 -14.03
CA ASN A 134 17.07 1.13 -13.51
C ASN A 134 17.69 1.55 -12.16
N LYS A 135 18.01 2.84 -12.01
CA LYS A 135 18.53 3.39 -10.75
C LYS A 135 17.44 3.39 -9.68
N GLY A 136 16.22 3.80 -10.02
CA GLY A 136 15.08 3.84 -9.12
C GLY A 136 14.67 2.46 -8.60
N LEU A 137 14.69 1.42 -9.43
CA LEU A 137 14.47 0.03 -9.02
C LEU A 137 15.53 -0.43 -8.00
N ARG A 138 16.81 -0.15 -8.26
CA ARG A 138 17.90 -0.52 -7.35
C ARG A 138 17.79 0.17 -5.99
N ILE A 139 17.53 1.48 -5.99
CA ILE A 139 17.31 2.27 -4.76
C ILE A 139 16.09 1.74 -4.00
N SER A 140 14.99 1.47 -4.70
CA SER A 140 13.74 1.01 -4.08
C SER A 140 13.91 -0.37 -3.44
N ARG A 141 14.59 -1.29 -4.12
CA ARG A 141 14.85 -2.62 -3.58
C ARG A 141 15.79 -2.59 -2.38
N ASP A 142 16.90 -1.85 -2.47
CA ASP A 142 17.82 -1.65 -1.34
C ASP A 142 17.09 -1.12 -0.11
N LEU A 143 16.26 -0.08 -0.29
CA LEU A 143 15.44 0.46 0.78
C LEU A 143 14.52 -0.61 1.38
N PHE A 144 13.80 -1.38 0.58
CA PHE A 144 12.88 -2.41 1.08
C PHE A 144 13.61 -3.53 1.85
N VAL A 145 14.79 -3.96 1.37
CA VAL A 145 15.64 -4.91 2.10
C VAL A 145 16.05 -4.31 3.45
N ARG A 146 16.57 -3.08 3.47
CA ARG A 146 17.00 -2.40 4.71
C ARG A 146 15.84 -2.22 5.70
N LEU A 147 14.65 -1.84 5.24
CA LEU A 147 13.46 -1.69 6.10
C LEU A 147 13.07 -3.02 6.76
N THR A 148 12.98 -4.08 5.96
CA THR A 148 12.53 -5.41 6.43
C THR A 148 13.60 -6.13 7.24
N GLU A 149 14.88 -5.93 6.94
CA GLU A 149 16.00 -6.44 7.73
C GLU A 149 16.00 -5.87 9.16
N LYS A 150 15.56 -4.61 9.34
CA LYS A 150 15.40 -4.00 10.66
C LYS A 150 14.22 -4.57 11.47
N GLY A 151 13.43 -5.49 10.91
CA GLY A 151 12.26 -6.07 11.59
C GLY A 151 10.94 -5.36 11.29
N MET A 152 10.89 -4.43 10.34
CA MET A 152 9.67 -3.72 9.97
C MET A 152 8.99 -4.38 8.75
N PRO A 153 7.82 -5.02 8.90
CA PRO A 153 7.03 -5.43 7.75
C PRO A 153 6.56 -4.21 6.99
N ILE A 154 6.49 -4.30 5.66
CA ILE A 154 6.14 -3.17 4.80
C ILE A 154 4.93 -3.49 3.90
N ALA A 155 4.20 -2.43 3.55
CA ALA A 155 3.10 -2.46 2.59
C ALA A 155 3.32 -1.50 1.44
N SER A 156 2.95 -1.90 0.23
CA SER A 156 3.04 -1.07 -0.98
C SER A 156 1.82 -1.21 -1.89
N GLU A 157 1.70 -0.30 -2.86
CA GLU A 157 0.65 -0.33 -3.88
C GLU A 157 1.16 -0.97 -5.17
N MET A 158 0.37 -1.85 -5.77
CA MET A 158 0.68 -2.39 -7.10
C MET A 158 0.04 -1.50 -8.17
N LEU A 159 0.86 -0.68 -8.80
CA LEU A 159 0.46 0.31 -9.82
C LEU A 159 0.54 -0.22 -11.25
N ASP A 160 1.35 -1.24 -11.45
CA ASP A 160 1.58 -1.92 -12.71
C ASP A 160 1.82 -3.42 -12.46
N THR A 161 1.88 -4.20 -13.54
CA THR A 161 1.99 -5.66 -13.49
C THR A 161 3.42 -6.19 -13.63
N ILE A 162 4.42 -5.30 -13.73
CA ILE A 162 5.84 -5.64 -13.93
C ILE A 162 6.65 -5.38 -12.65
N SER A 163 6.52 -4.19 -12.04
CA SER A 163 7.28 -3.81 -10.84
C SER A 163 7.16 -4.79 -9.66
N PRO A 164 6.04 -5.52 -9.44
CA PRO A 164 6.00 -6.56 -8.41
C PRO A 164 7.05 -7.65 -8.60
N GLN A 165 7.48 -7.96 -9.83
CA GLN A 165 8.52 -8.97 -10.06
C GLN A 165 9.85 -8.60 -9.40
N PHE A 166 10.12 -7.31 -9.18
CA PHE A 166 11.34 -6.80 -8.58
C PHE A 166 11.28 -6.67 -7.06
N LEU A 167 10.08 -6.51 -6.48
CA LEU A 167 9.92 -6.01 -5.10
C LEU A 167 8.96 -6.84 -4.24
N ALA A 168 8.09 -7.67 -4.84
CA ALA A 168 7.02 -8.38 -4.11
C ALA A 168 7.53 -9.38 -3.07
N ASP A 169 8.76 -9.89 -3.20
CA ASP A 169 9.40 -10.76 -2.21
C ASP A 169 9.65 -10.05 -0.87
N LEU A 170 9.58 -8.72 -0.84
CA LEU A 170 9.82 -7.89 0.34
C LEU A 170 8.54 -7.32 0.98
N LEU A 171 7.36 -7.60 0.42
CA LEU A 171 6.09 -7.04 0.89
C LEU A 171 5.33 -8.02 1.80
N SER A 172 4.73 -7.48 2.86
CA SER A 172 3.88 -8.24 3.79
C SER A 172 2.38 -8.03 3.56
N VAL A 173 1.99 -6.86 3.04
CA VAL A 173 0.61 -6.51 2.67
C VAL A 173 0.65 -5.66 1.41
N GLY A 174 -0.32 -5.84 0.52
CA GLY A 174 -0.44 -5.05 -0.70
C GLY A 174 -1.76 -4.30 -0.81
N ALA A 175 -1.80 -3.30 -1.69
CA ALA A 175 -3.04 -2.62 -2.04
C ALA A 175 -3.17 -2.40 -3.56
N ILE A 176 -4.39 -2.53 -4.06
CA ILE A 176 -4.79 -2.09 -5.39
C ILE A 176 -5.53 -0.75 -5.25
N GLY A 177 -5.05 0.23 -6.02
CA GLY A 177 -5.56 1.59 -5.98
C GLY A 177 -6.98 1.73 -6.52
N ALA A 178 -7.70 2.76 -6.06
CA ALA A 178 -9.10 3.00 -6.45
C ALA A 178 -9.32 3.20 -7.96
N ARG A 179 -8.27 3.51 -8.73
CA ARG A 179 -8.32 3.68 -10.19
C ARG A 179 -7.98 2.40 -10.96
N THR A 180 -7.45 1.38 -10.29
CA THR A 180 -7.05 0.10 -10.87
C THR A 180 -7.83 -1.08 -10.29
N THR A 181 -8.68 -0.88 -9.28
CA THR A 181 -9.59 -1.91 -8.74
C THR A 181 -10.49 -2.56 -9.81
N GLU A 182 -10.95 -1.79 -10.81
CA GLU A 182 -11.73 -2.32 -11.94
C GLU A 182 -10.89 -2.94 -13.06
N SER A 183 -9.56 -2.81 -12.99
CA SER A 183 -8.66 -3.35 -14.02
C SER A 183 -8.53 -4.86 -13.88
N GLN A 184 -8.94 -5.58 -14.93
CA GLN A 184 -8.77 -7.03 -15.02
C GLN A 184 -7.30 -7.45 -14.77
N LEU A 185 -6.35 -6.73 -15.38
CA LEU A 185 -4.91 -6.98 -15.20
C LEU A 185 -4.46 -6.92 -13.72
N HIS A 186 -5.06 -6.03 -12.92
CA HIS A 186 -4.71 -5.89 -11.51
C HIS A 186 -5.41 -6.93 -10.64
N ARG A 187 -6.60 -7.39 -11.02
CA ARG A 187 -7.31 -8.51 -10.38
C ARG A 187 -6.56 -9.83 -10.61
N GLU A 188 -6.14 -10.06 -11.85
CA GLU A 188 -5.28 -11.18 -12.25
C GLU A 188 -3.94 -11.15 -11.52
N LEU A 189 -3.27 -9.99 -11.47
CA LEU A 189 -2.05 -9.81 -10.67
C LEU A 189 -2.29 -10.20 -9.20
N ALA A 190 -3.33 -9.64 -8.57
CA ALA A 190 -3.62 -9.87 -7.16
C ALA A 190 -3.87 -11.34 -6.84
N SER A 191 -4.44 -12.11 -7.77
CA SER A 191 -4.66 -13.56 -7.64
C SER A 191 -3.37 -14.37 -7.51
N GLY A 192 -2.22 -13.82 -7.93
CA GLY A 192 -0.91 -14.48 -7.86
C GLY A 192 0.05 -13.89 -6.82
N LEU A 193 -0.35 -12.84 -6.09
CA LEU A 193 0.52 -12.22 -5.07
C LEU A 193 0.57 -13.07 -3.80
N SER A 194 1.77 -13.21 -3.23
CA SER A 194 2.02 -14.08 -2.07
C SER A 194 1.77 -13.41 -0.72
N PHE A 195 0.85 -12.45 -0.65
CA PHE A 195 0.49 -11.69 0.55
C PHE A 195 -0.95 -11.16 0.46
N PRO A 196 -1.57 -10.76 1.58
CA PRO A 196 -2.90 -10.18 1.58
C PRO A 196 -3.00 -8.91 0.74
N VAL A 197 -4.08 -8.76 -0.03
CA VAL A 197 -4.29 -7.63 -0.94
C VAL A 197 -5.58 -6.88 -0.62
N GLY A 198 -5.45 -5.59 -0.32
CA GLY A 198 -6.59 -4.71 -0.11
C GLY A 198 -7.02 -4.01 -1.42
N PHE A 199 -8.31 -4.10 -1.77
CA PHE A 199 -8.89 -3.38 -2.90
C PHE A 199 -9.61 -2.12 -2.42
N LYS A 200 -9.19 -0.95 -2.89
CA LYS A 200 -9.86 0.31 -2.58
C LYS A 200 -11.22 0.41 -3.27
N ASN A 201 -12.22 0.92 -2.55
CA ASN A 201 -13.49 1.33 -3.16
C ASN A 201 -13.29 2.43 -4.22
N GLY A 202 -14.25 2.56 -5.14
CA GLY A 202 -14.19 3.48 -6.27
C GLY A 202 -14.03 4.94 -5.87
N THR A 203 -13.44 5.74 -6.77
CA THR A 203 -13.21 7.16 -6.47
C THR A 203 -14.51 7.95 -6.26
N ASP A 204 -15.62 7.46 -6.80
CA ASP A 204 -16.99 7.92 -6.61
C ASP A 204 -17.59 7.47 -5.28
N GLY A 205 -17.11 6.40 -4.67
CA GLY A 205 -17.64 5.78 -3.46
C GLY A 205 -18.13 4.35 -3.66
N SER A 206 -18.12 3.84 -4.90
CA SER A 206 -18.66 2.51 -5.23
C SER A 206 -17.90 1.39 -4.52
N LEU A 207 -18.64 0.56 -3.79
CA LEU A 207 -18.12 -0.62 -3.09
C LEU A 207 -18.06 -1.84 -4.02
N ASP A 208 -19.01 -1.95 -4.95
CA ASP A 208 -19.22 -3.16 -5.76
C ASP A 208 -17.97 -3.52 -6.57
N ILE A 209 -17.25 -2.51 -7.08
CA ILE A 209 -16.01 -2.74 -7.83
C ILE A 209 -14.93 -3.46 -7.02
N ALA A 210 -14.88 -3.23 -5.70
CA ALA A 210 -13.91 -3.83 -4.80
C ALA A 210 -14.35 -5.24 -4.41
N ILE A 211 -15.65 -5.46 -4.24
CA ILE A 211 -16.22 -6.79 -4.00
C ILE A 211 -16.00 -7.69 -5.22
N ASP A 212 -16.28 -7.19 -6.42
CA ASP A 212 -16.01 -7.90 -7.67
C ASP A 212 -14.53 -8.23 -7.84
N ALA A 213 -13.65 -7.30 -7.45
CA ALA A 213 -12.21 -7.51 -7.51
C ALA A 213 -11.74 -8.61 -6.55
N ILE A 214 -12.29 -8.68 -5.34
CA ILE A 214 -12.02 -9.76 -4.38
C ILE A 214 -12.53 -11.10 -4.94
N GLY A 215 -13.75 -11.13 -5.48
CA GLY A 215 -14.31 -12.32 -6.11
C GLY A 215 -13.45 -12.82 -7.28
N ALA A 216 -12.98 -11.90 -8.12
CA ALA A 216 -12.09 -12.23 -9.23
C ALA A 216 -10.72 -12.73 -8.74
N ALA A 217 -10.09 -12.05 -7.78
CA ALA A 217 -8.75 -12.41 -7.30
C ALA A 217 -8.70 -13.77 -6.60
N ARG A 218 -9.83 -14.28 -6.09
CA ARG A 218 -9.95 -15.64 -5.53
C ARG A 218 -9.88 -16.75 -6.57
N GLY A 219 -10.20 -16.44 -7.83
CA GLY A 219 -10.17 -17.43 -8.92
C GLY A 219 -8.76 -17.66 -9.46
N GLU A 220 -8.58 -18.79 -10.14
CA GLU A 220 -7.40 -19.05 -10.97
C GLU A 220 -7.43 -18.20 -12.24
N HIS A 221 -6.28 -17.67 -12.64
CA HIS A 221 -6.14 -16.89 -13.88
C HIS A 221 -4.97 -17.36 -14.72
N HIS A 222 -5.05 -17.08 -16.03
CA HIS A 222 -3.94 -17.19 -16.96
C HIS A 222 -3.78 -15.87 -17.71
N PHE A 223 -2.62 -15.22 -17.60
CA PHE A 223 -2.40 -13.89 -18.20
C PHE A 223 -0.96 -13.67 -18.63
N LEU A 224 -0.74 -12.66 -19.46
CA LEU A 224 0.59 -12.28 -19.94
C LEU A 224 1.31 -11.44 -18.87
N SER A 225 2.51 -11.85 -18.49
CA SER A 225 3.37 -11.11 -17.57
C SER A 225 4.84 -11.31 -17.93
N VAL A 226 5.75 -10.76 -17.12
CA VAL A 226 7.19 -10.96 -17.25
C VAL A 226 7.69 -11.93 -16.18
N THR A 227 8.65 -12.76 -16.57
CA THR A 227 9.33 -13.72 -15.69
C THR A 227 10.52 -13.07 -14.98
N LYS A 228 11.14 -13.78 -14.03
CA LYS A 228 12.35 -13.29 -13.34
C LYS A 228 13.52 -12.99 -14.29
N PRO A 229 13.77 -13.78 -15.35
CA PRO A 229 14.76 -13.42 -16.38
C PRO A 229 14.39 -12.24 -17.30
N GLY A 230 13.22 -11.62 -17.11
CA GLY A 230 12.80 -10.43 -17.87
C GLY A 230 12.13 -10.71 -19.22
N VAL A 231 11.79 -11.96 -19.53
CA VAL A 231 11.05 -12.33 -20.75
C VAL A 231 9.55 -12.45 -20.48
N VAL A 232 8.74 -12.15 -21.49
CA VAL A 232 7.28 -12.32 -21.44
C VAL A 232 6.90 -13.80 -21.39
N ALA A 233 5.90 -14.15 -20.58
CA ALA A 233 5.36 -15.49 -20.47
C ALA A 233 3.87 -15.48 -20.13
N ILE A 234 3.25 -16.65 -20.29
CA ILE A 234 1.92 -16.94 -19.73
C ILE A 234 2.13 -17.37 -18.27
N VAL A 235 1.50 -16.65 -17.34
CA VAL A 235 1.50 -16.97 -15.91
C VAL A 235 0.16 -17.59 -15.56
N GLY A 236 0.19 -18.71 -14.82
CA GLY A 236 -0.97 -19.30 -14.17
C GLY A 236 -0.97 -19.03 -12.67
N THR A 237 -2.09 -18.60 -12.10
CA THR A 237 -2.25 -18.33 -10.66
C THR A 237 -3.26 -19.29 -10.02
N THR A 238 -3.12 -19.50 -8.71
CA THR A 238 -4.00 -20.38 -7.91
C THR A 238 -5.16 -19.65 -7.26
N GLY A 239 -5.25 -18.32 -7.44
CA GLY A 239 -6.15 -17.47 -6.65
C GLY A 239 -5.54 -17.03 -5.32
N ASN A 240 -6.06 -15.92 -4.81
CA ASN A 240 -5.69 -15.30 -3.54
C ASN A 240 -6.94 -15.10 -2.68
N GLU A 241 -7.09 -15.95 -1.66
CA GLU A 241 -8.21 -15.89 -0.71
C GLU A 241 -8.07 -14.76 0.32
N ASP A 242 -6.86 -14.21 0.47
CA ASP A 242 -6.48 -13.23 1.47
C ASP A 242 -6.72 -11.79 0.99
N CYS A 243 -7.85 -11.55 0.33
CA CYS A 243 -8.22 -10.24 -0.19
C CYS A 243 -9.28 -9.54 0.67
N PHE A 244 -9.19 -8.21 0.80
CA PHE A 244 -10.11 -7.40 1.62
C PHE A 244 -10.46 -6.05 1.00
N VAL A 245 -11.52 -5.42 1.52
CA VAL A 245 -11.95 -4.08 1.09
C VAL A 245 -11.19 -2.99 1.86
N ILE A 246 -10.79 -1.92 1.17
CA ILE A 246 -10.33 -0.67 1.78
C ILE A 246 -11.34 0.45 1.52
N LEU A 247 -11.94 0.98 2.59
CA LEU A 247 -12.84 2.14 2.56
C LEU A 247 -12.02 3.44 2.62
N ARG A 248 -12.13 4.30 1.60
CA ARG A 248 -11.30 5.50 1.44
C ARG A 248 -12.07 6.79 1.12
N GLY A 249 -13.37 6.77 1.36
CA GLY A 249 -14.33 7.82 1.00
C GLY A 249 -14.83 7.70 -0.43
N GLY A 250 -15.47 8.76 -0.92
CA GLY A 250 -16.18 8.86 -2.20
C GLY A 250 -16.25 10.30 -2.70
N LYS A 251 -16.71 10.48 -3.94
CA LYS A 251 -17.33 11.77 -4.32
C LYS A 251 -18.65 11.98 -3.55
N THR A 252 -19.25 10.89 -3.09
CA THR A 252 -20.45 10.86 -2.25
C THR A 252 -20.21 11.21 -0.78
N GLY A 253 -18.95 11.39 -0.36
CA GLY A 253 -18.59 11.75 1.01
C GLY A 253 -17.64 10.75 1.68
N THR A 254 -17.48 10.89 2.99
CA THR A 254 -16.70 9.97 3.82
C THR A 254 -17.44 8.65 4.01
N ASN A 255 -16.73 7.55 4.28
CA ASN A 255 -17.34 6.23 4.48
C ASN A 255 -16.72 5.43 5.64
N TYR A 256 -16.28 6.12 6.71
CA TYR A 256 -15.68 5.50 7.90
C TYR A 256 -16.63 5.41 9.11
N ASP A 257 -17.80 6.06 9.03
CA ASP A 257 -18.79 6.07 10.10
C ASP A 257 -19.51 4.72 10.24
N ALA A 258 -20.12 4.48 11.41
CA ALA A 258 -20.77 3.21 11.72
C ALA A 258 -21.88 2.81 10.73
N LYS A 259 -22.60 3.76 10.13
CA LYS A 259 -23.64 3.46 9.13
C LYS A 259 -23.00 2.97 7.83
N SER A 260 -21.90 3.60 7.41
CA SER A 260 -21.10 3.15 6.28
C SER A 260 -20.53 1.74 6.51
N ILE A 261 -19.96 1.48 7.69
CA ILE A 261 -19.45 0.16 8.07
C ILE A 261 -20.56 -0.90 8.06
N ALA A 262 -21.73 -0.61 8.63
CA ALA A 262 -22.88 -1.52 8.62
C ALA A 262 -23.34 -1.87 7.19
N THR A 263 -23.36 -0.87 6.30
CA THR A 263 -23.73 -1.07 4.89
C THR A 263 -22.74 -2.01 4.19
N VAL A 264 -21.44 -1.83 4.44
CA VAL A 264 -20.39 -2.68 3.86
C VAL A 264 -20.50 -4.11 4.37
N LYS A 265 -20.74 -4.30 5.68
CA LYS A 265 -20.95 -5.62 6.29
C LYS A 265 -22.13 -6.36 5.64
N GLU A 266 -23.26 -5.68 5.45
CA GLU A 266 -24.43 -6.26 4.80
C GLU A 266 -24.13 -6.68 3.36
N ARG A 267 -23.33 -5.89 2.62
CA ARG A 267 -22.93 -6.21 1.25
C ARG A 267 -21.97 -7.39 1.18
N LEU A 268 -20.94 -7.42 2.03
CA LEU A 268 -19.97 -8.52 2.07
C LEU A 268 -20.62 -9.85 2.49
N ALA A 269 -21.57 -9.81 3.42
CA ALA A 269 -22.32 -11.00 3.82
C ALA A 269 -23.11 -11.64 2.67
N LYS A 270 -23.52 -10.86 1.66
CA LYS A 270 -24.24 -11.36 0.47
C LYS A 270 -23.32 -12.03 -0.55
N THR A 271 -22.01 -11.82 -0.49
CA THR A 271 -21.07 -12.26 -1.54
C THR A 271 -20.11 -13.37 -1.10
N ASN A 272 -20.43 -14.10 -0.02
CA ASN A 272 -19.55 -15.10 0.61
C ASN A 272 -18.10 -14.60 0.81
N THR A 273 -17.96 -13.27 0.97
CA THR A 273 -16.71 -12.60 1.23
C THR A 273 -16.64 -12.35 2.72
N GLN A 274 -15.51 -12.66 3.34
CA GLN A 274 -15.37 -12.48 4.77
C GLN A 274 -15.55 -10.99 5.10
N GLY A 275 -16.37 -10.68 6.09
CA GLY A 275 -16.86 -9.32 6.38
C GLY A 275 -15.82 -8.33 6.92
N ASN A 276 -14.52 -8.62 6.73
CA ASN A 276 -13.43 -7.84 7.31
C ASN A 276 -12.93 -6.78 6.32
N LEU A 277 -12.79 -5.55 6.82
CA LEU A 277 -12.46 -4.37 6.02
C LEU A 277 -11.40 -3.51 6.71
N MET A 278 -10.68 -2.76 5.89
CA MET A 278 -9.74 -1.73 6.32
C MET A 278 -10.32 -0.34 6.05
N VAL A 279 -10.07 0.63 6.93
CA VAL A 279 -10.47 2.03 6.73
C VAL A 279 -9.23 2.91 6.51
N ASP A 280 -9.15 3.57 5.35
CA ASP A 280 -8.16 4.60 5.05
C ASP A 280 -8.58 5.91 5.70
N CYS A 281 -7.79 6.38 6.66
CA CYS A 281 -8.05 7.61 7.41
C CYS A 281 -7.76 8.88 6.58
N SER A 282 -7.04 8.75 5.46
CA SER A 282 -6.63 9.86 4.59
C SER A 282 -7.62 10.05 3.42
N HIS A 283 -7.15 10.61 2.31
CA HIS A 283 -7.85 10.69 1.03
C HIS A 283 -9.28 11.27 1.12
N GLY A 284 -10.30 10.52 0.69
CA GLY A 284 -11.68 10.97 0.71
C GLY A 284 -12.22 11.06 2.13
N ASN A 285 -11.77 10.20 3.03
CA ASN A 285 -12.20 10.17 4.43
C ASN A 285 -11.64 11.33 5.26
N SER A 286 -10.46 11.84 4.89
CA SER A 286 -9.93 13.08 5.50
C SER A 286 -10.43 14.35 4.81
N GLU A 287 -11.26 14.22 3.77
CA GLU A 287 -11.64 15.33 2.88
C GLU A 287 -10.42 16.04 2.27
N LYS A 288 -9.34 15.29 2.05
CA LYS A 288 -8.01 15.79 1.63
C LYS A 288 -7.38 16.79 2.60
N ASN A 289 -7.82 16.82 3.85
CA ASN A 289 -7.19 17.58 4.91
C ASN A 289 -6.53 16.62 5.90
N PHE A 290 -5.20 16.57 5.92
CA PHE A 290 -4.46 15.62 6.76
C PHE A 290 -4.78 15.77 8.26
N ARG A 291 -5.18 16.97 8.72
CA ARG A 291 -5.59 17.24 10.11
C ARG A 291 -6.91 16.57 10.51
N ASN A 292 -7.66 16.03 9.53
CA ASN A 292 -8.85 15.24 9.80
C ASN A 292 -8.54 13.76 10.04
N GLN A 293 -7.34 13.25 9.68
CA GLN A 293 -6.99 11.84 9.91
C GLN A 293 -7.17 11.39 11.38
N PRO A 294 -6.80 12.19 12.41
CA PRO A 294 -7.03 11.81 13.80
C PRO A 294 -8.52 11.74 14.16
N LYS A 295 -9.37 12.57 13.53
CA LYS A 295 -10.83 12.51 13.72
C LYS A 295 -11.40 11.21 13.17
N VAL A 296 -10.92 10.79 12.00
CA VAL A 296 -11.31 9.50 11.40
C VAL A 296 -10.86 8.34 12.30
N ALA A 297 -9.61 8.38 12.77
CA ALA A 297 -9.08 7.37 13.69
C ALA A 297 -9.87 7.30 15.01
N ASN A 298 -10.27 8.45 15.59
CA ASN A 298 -11.12 8.49 16.78
C ASN A 298 -12.50 7.88 16.53
N ALA A 299 -13.15 8.20 15.41
CA ALA A 299 -14.44 7.61 15.05
C ALA A 299 -14.36 6.08 14.83
N ILE A 300 -13.22 5.58 14.36
CA ILE A 300 -12.95 4.14 14.27
C ILE A 300 -12.71 3.56 15.66
N ALA A 301 -11.92 4.23 16.51
CA ALA A 301 -11.66 3.81 17.88
C ALA A 301 -12.95 3.69 18.70
N GLU A 302 -13.88 4.63 18.58
CA GLU A 302 -15.20 4.57 19.21
C GLU A 302 -15.99 3.32 18.78
N GLN A 303 -15.94 2.96 17.50
CA GLN A 303 -16.58 1.74 16.99
C GLN A 303 -15.91 0.47 17.52
N LEU A 304 -14.58 0.45 17.57
CA LEU A 304 -13.81 -0.67 18.14
C LEU A 304 -14.15 -0.87 19.62
N ALA A 305 -14.18 0.21 20.40
CA ALA A 305 -14.48 0.21 21.83
C ALA A 305 -15.85 -0.41 22.17
N VAL A 306 -16.86 -0.20 21.31
CA VAL A 306 -18.20 -0.79 21.46
C VAL A 306 -18.35 -2.18 20.84
N GLY A 307 -17.24 -2.81 20.42
CA GLY A 307 -17.21 -4.21 20.00
C GLY A 307 -17.23 -4.45 18.50
N GLU A 308 -17.00 -3.45 17.65
CA GLU A 308 -16.96 -3.67 16.19
C GLU A 308 -15.77 -4.57 15.80
N THR A 309 -16.06 -5.71 15.18
CA THR A 309 -15.08 -6.73 14.79
C THR A 309 -14.77 -6.73 13.29
N ALA A 310 -15.61 -6.11 12.46
CA ALA A 310 -15.44 -6.07 11.01
C ALA A 310 -14.28 -5.17 10.58
N ILE A 311 -13.96 -4.15 11.37
CA ILE A 311 -12.78 -3.30 11.13
C ILE A 311 -11.53 -4.10 11.54
N MET A 312 -10.86 -4.68 10.54
CA MET A 312 -9.63 -5.47 10.74
C MET A 312 -8.38 -4.60 10.70
N GLY A 313 -8.47 -3.41 10.12
CA GLY A 313 -7.33 -2.51 10.04
C GLY A 313 -7.64 -1.09 9.63
N VAL A 314 -6.61 -0.25 9.67
CA VAL A 314 -6.64 1.14 9.22
C VAL A 314 -5.41 1.49 8.38
N MET A 315 -5.54 2.52 7.53
CA MET A 315 -4.43 3.09 6.77
C MET A 315 -4.26 4.58 7.12
N ILE A 316 -3.03 4.99 7.43
CA ILE A 316 -2.70 6.35 7.87
C ILE A 316 -1.53 6.89 7.04
N GLU A 317 -1.64 8.13 6.57
CA GLU A 317 -0.54 8.84 5.92
C GLU A 317 0.15 9.77 6.94
N SER A 318 1.36 9.38 7.33
CA SER A 318 2.18 10.04 8.35
C SER A 318 3.63 10.16 7.89
N ASN A 319 4.35 11.16 8.39
CA ASN A 319 5.77 11.34 8.11
C ASN A 319 6.48 11.86 9.37
N ILE A 320 7.79 12.08 9.27
CA ILE A 320 8.56 12.70 10.36
C ILE A 320 7.97 14.07 10.70
N ASN A 321 7.69 14.87 9.67
CA ASN A 321 7.13 16.22 9.78
C ASN A 321 5.79 16.31 9.05
N GLU A 322 4.86 17.11 9.58
CA GLU A 322 3.51 17.23 9.04
C GLU A 322 3.44 17.98 7.70
N GLY A 323 2.28 17.88 7.05
CA GLY A 323 1.97 18.61 5.83
C GLY A 323 2.61 18.00 4.59
N ASN A 324 2.77 18.84 3.55
CA ASN A 324 3.52 18.53 2.35
C ASN A 324 4.28 19.76 1.85
N GLN A 325 5.10 19.55 0.82
CA GLN A 325 5.81 20.58 0.10
C GLN A 325 5.81 20.30 -1.41
N LYS A 326 6.03 21.33 -2.22
CA LYS A 326 6.33 21.16 -3.64
C LYS A 326 7.83 20.97 -3.83
N VAL A 327 8.23 20.28 -4.89
CA VAL A 327 9.62 20.25 -5.33
C VAL A 327 10.02 21.68 -5.75
N PRO A 328 11.03 22.30 -5.11
CA PRO A 328 11.44 23.66 -5.42
C PRO A 328 12.29 23.71 -6.71
N ALA A 329 12.65 24.91 -7.17
CA ALA A 329 13.39 25.08 -8.43
C ALA A 329 14.80 24.49 -8.36
N GLU A 330 15.39 24.46 -7.16
CA GLU A 330 16.67 23.85 -6.82
C GLU A 330 16.61 22.30 -6.78
N GLY A 331 15.45 21.72 -7.10
CA GLY A 331 15.22 20.28 -7.11
C GLY A 331 15.31 19.66 -5.71
N ARG A 332 15.86 18.44 -5.64
CA ARG A 332 15.98 17.67 -4.39
C ARG A 332 16.70 18.42 -3.27
N SER A 333 17.69 19.24 -3.61
CA SER A 333 18.54 19.96 -2.63
C SER A 333 17.79 20.98 -1.76
N GLY A 334 16.67 21.51 -2.24
CA GLY A 334 15.84 22.48 -1.51
C GLY A 334 14.71 21.86 -0.69
N LEU A 335 14.57 20.53 -0.67
CA LEU A 335 13.50 19.85 0.05
C LEU A 335 13.72 19.90 1.56
N LYS A 336 12.66 20.21 2.31
CA LYS A 336 12.64 20.05 3.75
C LYS A 336 12.69 18.56 4.10
N TYR A 337 13.59 18.19 5.00
CA TYR A 337 13.74 16.82 5.48
C TYR A 337 12.42 16.29 6.08
N GLY A 338 12.06 15.05 5.74
CA GLY A 338 10.93 14.34 6.37
C GLY A 338 9.55 14.95 6.13
N VAL A 339 9.39 15.80 5.11
CA VAL A 339 8.09 16.37 4.68
C VAL A 339 7.70 15.79 3.32
N SER A 340 6.47 15.29 3.20
CA SER A 340 5.96 14.68 1.97
C SER A 340 6.04 15.62 0.76
N ILE A 341 6.37 15.09 -0.42
CA ILE A 341 6.28 15.84 -1.71
C ILE A 341 5.02 15.50 -2.52
N THR A 342 4.12 14.70 -1.94
CA THR A 342 2.84 14.29 -2.52
C THR A 342 1.69 14.77 -1.64
N ASP A 343 0.80 13.88 -1.16
CA ASP A 343 -0.28 14.27 -0.26
C ASP A 343 0.28 14.63 1.12
N SER A 344 -0.42 15.53 1.83
CA SER A 344 -0.04 15.98 3.17
C SER A 344 -0.19 14.85 4.19
N CYS A 345 0.78 14.73 5.09
CA CYS A 345 0.83 13.69 6.11
C CYS A 345 0.68 14.27 7.52
N LEU A 346 0.30 13.44 8.48
CA LEU A 346 0.48 13.75 9.90
C LEU A 346 1.96 13.85 10.26
N GLY A 347 2.28 14.66 11.25
CA GLY A 347 3.60 14.68 11.87
C GLY A 347 3.80 13.51 12.83
N TRP A 348 5.03 13.34 13.34
CA TRP A 348 5.36 12.23 14.22
C TRP A 348 4.54 12.22 15.51
N ASP A 349 4.34 13.37 16.17
CA ASP A 349 3.64 13.43 17.46
C ASP A 349 2.15 13.04 17.32
N ASP A 350 1.48 13.52 16.27
CA ASP A 350 0.11 13.11 15.96
C ASP A 350 0.03 11.62 15.59
N THR A 351 1.08 11.09 14.95
CA THR A 351 1.15 9.66 14.63
C THR A 351 1.16 8.82 15.89
N VAL A 352 2.00 9.16 16.87
CA VAL A 352 2.05 8.48 18.17
C VAL A 352 0.70 8.57 18.89
N ALA A 353 0.10 9.76 18.94
CA ALA A 353 -1.19 9.96 19.59
C ALA A 353 -2.31 9.11 18.95
N VAL A 354 -2.34 9.01 17.62
CA VAL A 354 -3.31 8.16 16.91
C VAL A 354 -3.08 6.67 17.19
N LEU A 355 -1.82 6.21 17.21
CA LEU A 355 -1.49 4.82 17.54
C LEU A 355 -1.90 4.48 18.99
N ASP A 356 -1.67 5.38 19.94
CA ASP A 356 -2.10 5.22 21.34
C ASP A 356 -3.63 5.07 21.46
N VAL A 357 -4.40 5.93 20.77
CA VAL A 357 -5.87 5.85 20.74
C VAL A 357 -6.34 4.50 20.18
N LEU A 358 -5.80 4.10 19.03
CA LEU A 358 -6.19 2.85 18.38
C LEU A 358 -5.84 1.65 19.26
N ALA A 359 -4.66 1.62 19.86
CA ALA A 359 -4.26 0.55 20.77
C ALA A 359 -5.20 0.44 21.97
N ASN A 360 -5.57 1.57 22.59
CA ASN A 360 -6.50 1.56 23.72
C ASN A 360 -7.89 1.03 23.32
N SER A 361 -8.41 1.43 22.15
CA SER A 361 -9.70 0.92 21.66
C SER A 361 -9.70 -0.59 21.38
N VAL A 362 -8.56 -1.16 20.97
CA VAL A 362 -8.43 -2.61 20.81
C VAL A 362 -8.47 -3.33 22.16
N LYS A 363 -7.89 -2.74 23.21
CA LYS A 363 -8.00 -3.31 24.58
C LYS A 363 -9.45 -3.31 25.05
N GLU A 364 -10.14 -2.18 24.91
CA GLU A 364 -11.56 -2.05 25.26
C GLU A 364 -12.42 -3.06 24.50
N ARG A 365 -12.20 -3.20 23.19
CA ARG A 365 -12.86 -4.23 22.36
C ARG A 365 -12.64 -5.63 22.91
N ARG A 366 -11.39 -5.98 23.24
CA ARG A 366 -11.02 -7.31 23.74
C ARG A 366 -11.68 -7.60 25.08
N GLU A 367 -11.70 -6.63 26.00
CA GLU A 367 -12.35 -6.74 27.30
C GLU A 367 -13.86 -6.95 27.15
N LEU A 368 -14.53 -6.17 26.30
CA LEU A 368 -15.97 -6.29 26.06
C LEU A 368 -16.35 -7.68 25.53
N LEU A 369 -15.63 -8.15 24.51
CA LEU A 369 -15.91 -9.46 23.89
C LEU A 369 -15.58 -10.63 24.84
N SER A 370 -14.60 -10.48 25.73
CA SER A 370 -14.31 -11.49 26.74
C SER A 370 -15.44 -11.64 27.78
N LYS A 371 -16.04 -10.52 28.21
CA LYS A 371 -17.18 -10.52 29.15
C LYS A 371 -18.43 -11.16 28.53
N GLN A 372 -18.68 -10.91 27.25
CA GLN A 372 -19.81 -11.53 26.53
C GLN A 372 -19.67 -13.05 26.39
N THR A 373 -18.44 -13.55 26.29
CA THR A 373 -18.17 -14.99 26.17
C THR A 373 -18.32 -15.73 27.50
N ASN A 374 -18.02 -15.07 28.63
CA ASN A 374 -18.08 -15.66 29.97
C ASN A 374 -19.45 -15.50 30.67
N GLY A 375 -20.39 -14.78 30.04
CA GLY A 375 -21.75 -14.55 30.54
C GLY A 375 -22.83 -15.42 29.89
N GLN A 376 -22.44 -16.33 28.99
CA GLN A 376 -23.22 -17.47 28.52
C GLN A 376 -22.77 -18.72 29.28
#